data_AF-A0A7Y9KD10-F1
#
_entry.id   AF-A0A7Y9KD10-F1
#
_cell.length_a   1.000
_cell.length_b   1.000
_cell.length_c   1.000
_cell.angle_alpha   90.00
_cell.angle_beta   90.00
_cell.angle_gamma   90.00
#
_symmetry.space_group_name_H-M   'P 1'
#
loop_
_entity.id
_entity.type
_entity.pdbx_description
1 polymer ?
#
loop_
_entity_poly.entity_id
_entity_poly.type
_entity_poly.pdbx_seq_one_letter_code
_entity_poly.pdbx_strand_id
1 'polypeptide(L)' 'MEIAELPGGQVAMRNSRHPEGPALIYTRPEIEALILGAKDGDFDHLIASHN' A
#
# COMPACT_ATOMS: atom_id res chain seq x y z
N MET A 1 -6.61 -3.25 -6.66
CA MET A 1 -5.43 -3.55 -5.82
C MET A 1 -5.65 -4.91 -5.22
N GLU A 2 -4.61 -5.72 -5.14
CA GLU A 2 -4.60 -6.96 -4.35
C GLU A 2 -3.40 -6.93 -3.39
N ILE A 3 -3.55 -7.58 -2.23
CA ILE A 3 -2.56 -7.59 -1.15
C ILE A 3 -2.44 -9.02 -0.63
N ALA A 4 -1.20 -9.48 -0.38
CA ALA A 4 -0.94 -10.79 0.22
C ALA A 4 0.23 -10.72 1.21
N GLU A 5 0.09 -11.38 2.36
CA GLU A 5 1.23 -11.64 3.24
C GLU A 5 2.15 -12.69 2.62
N LEU A 6 3.46 -12.47 2.75
CA LEU A 6 4.49 -13.38 2.28
C LEU A 6 5.19 -14.07 3.46
N PRO A 7 5.83 -15.24 3.21
CA PRO A 7 6.75 -15.83 4.17
C PRO A 7 7.80 -14.81 4.65
N GLY A 8 8.14 -14.83 5.93
CA GLY A 8 9.04 -13.83 6.52
C GLY A 8 8.37 -12.51 6.90
N GLY A 9 7.04 -12.41 6.78
CA GLY A 9 6.25 -11.29 7.32
C GLY A 9 6.24 -10.04 6.44
N GLN A 10 6.72 -10.14 5.20
CA GLN A 10 6.61 -9.11 4.16
C GLN A 10 5.19 -9.09 3.57
N VAL A 11 4.88 -8.04 2.81
CA VAL A 11 3.59 -7.87 2.14
C VAL A 11 3.79 -7.54 0.67
N ALA A 12 3.16 -8.31 -0.21
CA ALA A 12 3.08 -8.02 -1.63
C ALA A 12 1.84 -7.18 -1.93
N MET A 13 2.00 -6.11 -2.71
CA MET A 13 0.91 -5.31 -3.25
C MET A 13 1.01 -5.26 -4.78
N ARG A 14 -0.07 -5.60 -5.47
CA ARG A 14 -0.12 -5.59 -6.93
C ARG A 14 -1.35 -4.85 -7.46
N ASN A 15 -1.19 -4.24 -8.63
CA ASN A 15 -2.31 -3.70 -9.37
C ASN A 15 -3.13 -4.86 -9.98
N SER A 16 -4.32 -5.09 -9.44
CA SER A 16 -5.21 -6.18 -9.87
C SER A 16 -5.68 -6.08 -11.33
N ARG A 17 -5.51 -4.94 -12.01
CA ARG A 17 -5.75 -4.83 -13.47
C ARG A 17 -4.60 -5.41 -14.31
N HIS A 18 -3.46 -5.70 -13.68
CA HIS A 18 -2.27 -6.28 -14.28
C HIS A 18 -1.77 -7.44 -13.41
N PRO A 19 -2.49 -8.59 -13.37
CA PRO A 19 -2.17 -9.70 -12.48
C PRO A 19 -0.81 -10.35 -12.77
N GLU A 20 -0.37 -10.32 -14.04
CA GLU A 20 0.97 -10.75 -14.46
C GLU A 20 2.04 -9.66 -14.28
N GLY A 21 1.64 -8.48 -13.80
CA GLY A 21 2.54 -7.36 -13.52
C GLY A 21 3.33 -7.54 -12.22
N PRO A 22 4.37 -6.71 -12.00
CA PRO A 22 5.18 -6.79 -10.79
C PRO A 22 4.38 -6.46 -9.53
N ALA A 23 4.74 -7.11 -8.42
CA ALA A 23 4.29 -6.74 -7.09
C ALA A 23 5.34 -5.85 -6.40
N LEU A 24 4.88 -4.82 -5.70
CA LEU A 24 5.71 -4.09 -4.74
C LEU A 24 5.79 -4.92 -3.46
N ILE A 25 7.01 -5.15 -2.97
CA ILE A 25 7.25 -5.91 -1.74
C ILE A 25 7.59 -4.93 -0.62
N TYR A 26 6.75 -4.89 0.40
CA TYR A 26 6.93 -4.06 1.58
C TYR A 26 7.35 -4.91 2.78
N THR A 27 8.19 -4.34 3.60
CA THR A 27 8.48 -4.82 4.96
C THR A 27 7.30 -4.53 5.89
N ARG A 28 7.27 -5.21 7.03
CA ARG A 28 6.24 -4.97 8.05
C ARG A 28 6.24 -3.53 8.58
N PRO A 29 7.40 -2.91 8.92
CA PRO A 29 7.43 -1.52 9.36
C PRO A 29 6.93 -0.53 8.30
N GLU A 30 7.16 -0.78 7.02
CA GLU A 30 6.67 0.09 5.94
C GLU A 30 5.14 0.03 5.81
N ILE A 31 4.53 -1.16 5.91
CA ILE A 31 3.07 -1.30 5.93
C ILE A 31 2.47 -0.66 7.18
N GLU A 32 3.11 -0.81 8.33
CA GLU A 32 2.69 -0.15 9.56
C GLU A 32 2.71 1.37 9.41
N ALA A 33 3.80 1.94 8.88
CA ALA A 33 3.92 3.36 8.60
C ALA A 33 2.85 3.84 7.61
N LEU A 34 2.58 3.07 6.54
CA LEU A 34 1.52 3.38 5.58
C LEU A 34 0.14 3.46 6.24
N ILE A 35 -0.18 2.49 7.10
CA ILE A 35 -1.47 2.43 7.80
C ILE A 35 -1.59 3.57 8.82
N LEU A 36 -0.53 3.88 9.55
CA LEU A 36 -0.51 4.98 10.52
C LEU A 36 -0.67 6.33 9.82
N GLY A 37 0.13 6.61 8.77
CA GLY A 37 -0.01 7.86 8.00
C GLY A 37 -1.40 8.00 7.37
N ALA A 38 -2.00 6.90 6.90
CA ALA A 38 -3.38 6.92 6.41
C ALA A 38 -4.42 7.24 7.50
N LYS A 39 -4.20 6.81 8.75
CA LYS A 39 -5.05 7.19 9.89
C LYS A 39 -4.83 8.64 10.32
N ASP A 40 -3.60 9.13 10.20
CA ASP A 40 -3.22 10.49 10.57
C ASP A 40 -3.60 11.54 9.51
N GLY A 41 -4.10 11.10 8.35
CA GLY A 41 -4.59 11.98 7.29
C GLY A 41 -3.50 12.45 6.32
N ASP A 42 -2.32 11.84 6.34
CA ASP A 42 -1.18 12.22 5.47
C ASP A 42 -1.55 12.21 3.98
N PHE A 43 -2.54 11.40 3.60
CA PHE A 43 -3.00 11.23 2.22
C PHE A 43 -4.29 11.99 1.89
N ASP A 44 -4.83 12.81 2.80
CA ASP A 44 -6.09 13.53 2.59
C ASP A 44 -6.01 14.49 1.38
N HIS A 45 -4.81 14.98 1.08
CA HIS A 45 -4.55 15.80 -0.10
C HIS A 45 -4.90 15.10 -1.42
N LEU A 46 -4.92 13.77 -1.47
CA LEU A 46 -5.29 13.00 -2.68
C LEU A 46 -6.78 13.08 -3.02
N ILE A 47 -7.63 13.43 -2.05
CA ILE A 47 -9.08 13.61 -2.25
C ILE A 47 -9.51 15.08 -2.14
N ALA A 48 -8.61 15.96 -1.71
CA ALA A 48 -8.82 17.40 -1.78
C ALA A 48 -8.86 17.81 -3.25
N SER A 49 -10.00 18.35 -3.70
CA SER A 49 -10.09 18.91 -5.05
C SER A 49 -9.17 20.11 -5.13
N HIS A 50 -8.15 20.06 -6.00
CA HIS A 50 -7.44 21.26 -6.41
C HIS A 50 -8.43 22.14 -7.17
N ASN A 51 -8.85 23.24 -6.55
CA ASN A 51 -9.68 24.27 -7.18
C ASN A 51 -8.83 25.14 -8.11
#